data_AF-A0A6B2VDW8-F1
#
_entry.id   AF-A0A6B2VDW8-F1
#
_cell.length_a   1.000
_cell.length_b   1.000
_cell.length_c   1.000
_cell.angle_alpha   90.00
_cell.angle_beta   90.00
_cell.angle_gamma   90.00
#
_symmetry.space_group_name_H-M   'P 1'
#
loop_
_entity.id
_entity.type
_entity.pdbx_description
1 polymer ?
#
loop_
_entity_poly.entity_id
_entity_poly.type
_entity_poly.pdbx_seq_one_letter_code
_entity_poly.pdbx_strand_id
1 'polypeptide(L)'
;VLALTAVGCCAVLGTLLLARALHYPTEADSVQDLLTDHYARPDRARPWPELLRLEGHFWWEWLRRQLWQPLFAALLAAGAFGALRRGGRAFGVFVAAAACTGFLTQAAHPDITVWGERLIVLAWLLPVVGVPLLLDRVTARPVGLPGPRSAEERSAAVR
;
A
#
# COMPACT_ATOMS: atom_id res chain seq x y z
N VAL A 1 -13.45 -13.45 3.13
CA VAL A 1 -12.28 -12.73 3.70
C VAL A 1 -11.51 -13.62 4.67
N LEU A 2 -12.10 -14.09 5.77
CA LEU A 2 -11.41 -14.95 6.75
C LEU A 2 -10.70 -16.17 6.14
N ALA A 3 -11.37 -16.92 5.25
CA ALA A 3 -10.76 -18.06 4.58
C ALA A 3 -9.55 -17.66 3.72
N LEU A 4 -9.65 -16.56 2.95
CA LEU A 4 -8.54 -16.06 2.15
C LEU A 4 -7.38 -15.56 3.03
N THR A 5 -7.69 -14.91 4.14
CA THR A 5 -6.68 -14.49 5.13
C THR A 5 -5.97 -15.70 5.72
N ALA A 6 -6.71 -16.74 6.13
CA ALA A 6 -6.14 -17.96 6.67
C ALA A 6 -5.24 -18.67 5.64
N VAL A 7 -5.71 -18.82 4.41
CA VAL A 7 -4.91 -19.40 3.30
C VAL A 7 -3.65 -18.57 3.06
N GLY A 8 -3.75 -17.24 3.04
CA GLY A 8 -2.60 -16.35 2.90
C GLY A 8 -1.58 -16.52 4.03
N CYS A 9 -2.04 -16.56 5.30
CA CYS A 9 -1.17 -16.81 6.45
C CYS A 9 -0.50 -18.19 6.38
N CYS A 10 -1.26 -19.24 6.02
CA CYS A 10 -0.71 -20.58 5.82
C CYS A 10 0.32 -20.61 4.68
N ALA A 11 0.08 -19.89 3.59
CA ALA A 11 1.04 -19.78 2.48
C ALA A 11 2.34 -19.10 2.92
N VAL A 12 2.26 -17.99 3.67
CA VAL A 12 3.43 -17.31 4.23
C VAL A 12 4.22 -18.23 5.16
N LEU A 13 3.54 -18.82 6.17
CA LEU A 13 4.18 -19.73 7.11
C LEU A 13 4.77 -20.96 6.42
N GLY A 14 4.02 -21.57 5.51
CA GLY A 14 4.47 -22.71 4.72
C GLY A 14 5.70 -22.38 3.88
N THR A 15 5.75 -21.20 3.27
CA THR A 15 6.91 -20.73 2.50
C THR A 15 8.15 -20.57 3.39
N LEU A 16 8.02 -19.92 4.55
CA LEU A 16 9.12 -19.74 5.50
C LEU A 16 9.63 -21.07 6.04
N LEU A 17 8.72 -21.98 6.42
CA LEU A 17 9.06 -23.31 6.91
C LEU A 17 9.73 -24.16 5.83
N LEU A 18 9.25 -24.09 4.59
CA LEU A 18 9.83 -24.81 3.47
C LEU A 18 11.22 -24.27 3.11
N ALA A 19 11.39 -22.95 3.07
CA ALA A 19 12.69 -22.32 2.85
C ALA A 19 13.70 -22.77 3.91
N ARG A 20 13.29 -22.78 5.19
CA ARG A 20 14.11 -23.29 6.29
C ARG A 20 14.44 -24.78 6.16
N ALA A 21 13.46 -25.61 5.80
CA ALA A 21 13.65 -27.05 5.63
C ALA A 21 14.56 -27.39 4.44
N LEU A 22 14.56 -26.55 3.41
CA LEU A 22 15.40 -26.67 2.22
C LEU A 22 16.76 -25.96 2.36
N HIS A 23 17.05 -25.36 3.52
CA HIS A 23 18.28 -24.60 3.76
C HIS A 23 18.50 -23.46 2.76
N TYR A 24 17.42 -22.85 2.28
CA TYR A 24 17.49 -21.64 1.47
C TYR A 24 17.88 -20.42 2.31
N PRO A 25 18.45 -19.38 1.67
CA PRO A 25 18.73 -18.11 2.32
C PRO A 25 17.52 -17.61 3.10
N THR A 26 17.78 -17.18 4.32
CA THR A 26 16.80 -16.74 5.30
C THR A 26 16.65 -15.23 5.28
N GLU A 27 15.67 -14.72 6.03
CA GLU A 27 15.53 -13.30 6.29
C GLU A 27 16.80 -12.65 6.88
N ALA A 28 17.59 -13.40 7.66
CA ALA A 28 18.84 -12.90 8.22
C ALA A 28 19.90 -12.63 7.15
N ASP A 29 19.95 -13.47 6.11
CA ASP A 29 20.86 -13.29 4.97
C ASP A 29 20.46 -12.05 4.17
N SER A 30 19.17 -11.82 3.95
CA SER A 30 18.67 -10.60 3.31
C SER A 30 19.03 -9.33 4.08
N VAL A 31 18.97 -9.35 5.42
CA VAL A 31 19.39 -8.19 6.23
C VAL A 31 20.91 -7.98 6.17
N GLN A 32 21.70 -9.07 6.11
CA GLN A 32 23.14 -8.94 5.89
C GLN A 32 23.44 -8.32 4.54
N ASP A 33 22.87 -8.83 3.45
CA ASP A 33 23.02 -8.30 2.09
C ASP A 33 22.75 -6.78 2.06
N LEU A 34 21.63 -6.36 2.66
CA LEU A 34 21.26 -4.95 2.78
C LEU A 34 22.31 -4.12 3.55
N LEU A 35 22.68 -4.53 4.76
CA LEU A 35 23.54 -3.75 5.65
C LEU A 35 25.03 -3.75 5.23
N THR A 36 25.42 -4.72 4.41
CA THR A 36 26.77 -4.90 3.91
C THR A 36 26.97 -4.32 2.51
N ASP A 37 25.95 -3.67 1.94
CA ASP A 37 25.99 -3.13 0.57
C ASP A 37 26.30 -4.25 -0.44
N HIS A 38 25.42 -5.25 -0.46
CA HIS A 38 25.55 -6.47 -1.25
C HIS A 38 26.84 -7.25 -0.99
N TYR A 39 27.17 -7.45 0.30
CA TYR A 39 28.40 -8.11 0.76
C TYR A 39 29.70 -7.44 0.30
N ALA A 40 29.66 -6.17 -0.14
CA ALA A 40 30.85 -5.38 -0.41
C ALA A 40 31.61 -4.99 0.87
N ARG A 41 30.97 -5.16 2.04
CA ARG A 41 31.52 -4.85 3.36
C ARG A 41 31.46 -6.08 4.26
N PRO A 42 32.30 -6.15 5.32
CA PRO A 42 32.27 -7.25 6.27
C PRO A 42 30.89 -7.43 6.94
N ASP A 43 30.56 -8.68 7.22
CA ASP A 43 29.31 -9.08 7.88
C ASP A 43 29.09 -8.34 9.21
N ARG A 44 27.82 -8.03 9.48
CA ARG A 44 27.42 -7.38 10.72
C ARG A 44 27.25 -8.41 11.82
N ALA A 45 27.84 -8.17 12.99
CA ALA A 45 27.70 -9.06 14.14
C ALA A 45 26.26 -9.13 14.69
N ARG A 46 25.47 -8.07 14.49
CA ARG A 46 24.09 -7.94 15.00
C ARG A 46 23.19 -7.24 13.96
N PRO A 47 22.84 -7.90 12.84
CA PRO A 47 22.15 -7.29 11.71
C PRO A 47 20.78 -6.72 12.09
N TRP A 48 19.95 -7.51 12.81
CA TRP A 48 18.61 -7.09 13.19
C TRP A 48 18.57 -5.86 14.12
N PRO A 49 19.32 -5.82 15.25
CA PRO A 49 19.37 -4.61 16.06
C PRO A 49 19.88 -3.37 15.31
N GLU A 50 20.84 -3.55 14.39
CA GLU A 50 21.36 -2.45 13.57
C GLU A 50 20.29 -1.93 12.61
N LEU A 51 19.57 -2.83 11.91
CA LEU A 51 18.45 -2.48 11.05
C LEU A 51 17.35 -1.73 11.83
N LEU A 52 16.91 -2.25 12.97
CA LEU A 52 15.85 -1.63 13.78
C LEU A 52 16.23 -0.22 14.25
N ARG A 53 17.52 0.02 14.54
CA ARG A 53 18.01 1.36 14.86
C ARG A 53 17.90 2.29 13.65
N LEU A 54 18.31 1.82 12.46
CA LEU A 54 18.21 2.60 11.22
C LEU A 54 16.75 2.92 10.88
N GLU A 55 15.86 1.93 10.99
CA GLU A 55 14.41 2.10 10.84
C GLU A 55 13.87 3.18 11.78
N GLY A 56 14.26 3.17 13.06
CA GLY A 56 13.84 4.18 14.03
C GLY A 56 14.22 5.60 13.62
N HIS A 57 15.47 5.80 13.18
CA HIS A 57 15.93 7.10 12.67
C HIS A 57 15.20 7.50 11.38
N PHE A 58 15.02 6.55 10.46
CA PHE A 58 14.34 6.74 9.20
C PHE A 58 12.89 7.20 9.40
N TRP A 59 12.08 6.46 10.17
CA TRP A 59 10.67 6.78 10.38
C TRP A 59 10.46 8.08 11.15
N TRP A 60 11.35 8.38 12.10
CA TRP A 60 11.32 9.67 12.78
C TRP A 60 11.54 10.84 11.82
N GLU A 61 12.58 10.74 10.99
CA GLU A 61 12.89 11.77 10.01
C GLU A 61 11.82 11.86 8.91
N TRP A 62 11.30 10.73 8.46
CA TRP A 62 10.19 10.68 7.51
C TRP A 62 8.96 11.40 8.06
N LEU A 63 8.57 11.12 9.31
CA LEU A 63 7.44 11.79 9.96
C LEU A 63 7.69 13.30 10.08
N ARG A 64 8.91 13.71 10.47
CA ARG A 64 9.29 15.12 10.51
C ARG A 64 9.12 15.79 9.14
N ARG A 65 9.51 15.13 8.05
CA ARG A 65 9.31 15.65 6.68
C ARG A 65 7.84 15.75 6.31
N GLN A 66 7.02 14.76 6.66
CA GLN A 66 5.58 14.82 6.42
C GLN A 66 4.91 15.97 7.17
N LEU A 67 5.41 16.36 8.36
CA LEU A 67 4.90 17.53 9.07
C LEU A 67 5.22 18.85 8.35
N TRP A 68 6.38 18.93 7.66
CA TRP A 68 6.76 20.10 6.85
C TRP A 68 6.14 20.09 5.45
N GLN A 69 5.85 18.91 4.91
CA GLN A 69 5.28 18.70 3.57
C GLN A 69 4.07 17.76 3.65
N PRO A 70 2.93 18.25 4.17
CA PRO A 70 1.82 17.38 4.60
C PRO A 70 0.97 16.85 3.46
N LEU A 71 1.23 17.24 2.20
CA LEU A 71 0.39 16.86 1.06
C LEU A 71 0.25 15.34 0.94
N PHE A 72 1.37 14.60 1.02
CA PHE A 72 1.33 13.15 0.88
C PHE A 72 0.57 12.49 2.04
N ALA A 73 0.87 12.85 3.29
CA ALA A 73 0.13 12.37 4.45
C ALA A 73 -1.37 12.68 4.38
N ALA A 74 -1.75 13.89 3.94
CA ALA A 74 -3.14 14.29 3.76
C ALA A 74 -3.83 13.46 2.67
N LEU A 75 -3.15 13.21 1.55
CA LEU A 75 -3.63 12.37 0.46
C LEU A 75 -3.82 10.91 0.87
N LEU A 76 -2.90 10.34 1.68
CA LEU A 76 -3.05 9.01 2.25
C LEU A 76 -4.27 8.94 3.18
N ALA A 77 -4.44 9.93 4.07
CA ALA A 77 -5.58 9.97 4.99
C ALA A 77 -6.91 10.11 4.24
N ALA A 78 -6.99 11.01 3.27
CA ALA A 78 -8.17 11.21 2.43
C ALA A 78 -8.48 9.95 1.59
N GLY A 79 -7.44 9.33 1.01
CA GLY A 79 -7.54 8.09 0.26
C GLY A 79 -8.05 6.92 1.11
N ALA A 80 -7.46 6.71 2.30
CA ALA A 80 -7.90 5.69 3.23
C ALA A 80 -9.35 5.90 3.67
N PHE A 81 -9.71 7.15 3.97
CA PHE A 81 -11.08 7.50 4.33
C PHE A 81 -12.06 7.21 3.18
N GLY A 82 -11.74 7.62 1.95
CA GLY A 82 -12.55 7.34 0.77
C GLY A 82 -12.72 5.85 0.50
N ALA A 83 -11.62 5.10 0.48
CA ALA A 83 -11.63 3.66 0.25
C ALA A 83 -12.45 2.90 1.31
N LEU A 84 -12.26 3.21 2.60
CA LEU A 84 -12.93 2.51 3.70
C LEU A 84 -14.41 2.92 3.87
N ARG A 85 -14.75 4.18 3.65
CA ARG A 85 -16.12 4.69 3.83
C ARG A 85 -17.00 4.54 2.60
N ARG A 86 -16.42 4.53 1.39
CA ARG A 86 -17.18 4.58 0.13
C ARG A 86 -17.00 3.34 -0.74
N GLY A 87 -15.81 2.74 -0.76
CA GLY A 87 -15.53 1.55 -1.56
C GLY A 87 -16.11 0.24 -1.01
N GLY A 88 -16.72 0.27 0.19
CA GLY A 88 -17.15 -0.93 0.90
C GLY A 88 -16.00 -1.57 1.71
N ARG A 89 -16.34 -2.17 2.85
CA ARG A 89 -15.35 -2.60 3.85
C ARG A 89 -14.29 -3.57 3.30
N ALA A 90 -14.70 -4.57 2.52
CA ALA A 90 -13.77 -5.57 1.98
C ALA A 90 -12.77 -4.96 0.98
N PHE A 91 -13.26 -4.16 0.04
CA PHE A 91 -12.41 -3.49 -0.96
C PHE A 91 -11.51 -2.43 -0.30
N GLY A 92 -12.06 -1.60 0.58
CA GLY A 92 -11.27 -0.59 1.28
C GLY A 92 -10.15 -1.19 2.12
N VAL A 93 -10.42 -2.30 2.82
CA VAL A 93 -9.38 -3.04 3.56
C VAL A 93 -8.34 -3.62 2.61
N PHE A 94 -8.75 -4.18 1.47
CA PHE A 94 -7.82 -4.71 0.46
C PHE A 94 -6.89 -3.62 -0.09
N VAL A 95 -7.44 -2.47 -0.50
CA VAL A 95 -6.64 -1.34 -1.02
C VAL A 95 -5.70 -0.79 0.05
N ALA A 96 -6.17 -0.65 1.30
CA ALA A 96 -5.32 -0.21 2.40
C ALA A 96 -4.19 -1.21 2.66
N ALA A 97 -4.48 -2.51 2.70
CA ALA A 97 -3.47 -3.56 2.88
C ALA A 97 -2.45 -3.55 1.74
N ALA A 98 -2.89 -3.41 0.48
CA ALA A 98 -2.00 -3.28 -0.67
C ALA A 98 -1.11 -2.04 -0.56
N ALA A 99 -1.67 -0.88 -0.18
CA ALA A 99 -0.88 0.34 0.02
C ALA A 99 0.16 0.20 1.15
N CYS A 100 -0.18 -0.49 2.25
CA CYS A 100 0.76 -0.78 3.33
C CYS A 100 1.99 -1.56 2.88
N THR A 101 1.90 -2.36 1.79
CA THR A 101 3.08 -3.04 1.25
C THR A 101 4.15 -2.08 0.72
N GLY A 102 3.77 -0.86 0.31
CA GLY A 102 4.75 0.18 -0.04
C GLY A 102 5.56 0.64 1.17
N PHE A 103 4.91 0.80 2.33
CA PHE A 103 5.61 1.12 3.58
C PHE A 103 6.52 -0.03 4.03
N LEU A 104 6.07 -1.29 3.89
CA LEU A 104 6.91 -2.46 4.19
C LEU A 104 8.11 -2.57 3.25
N THR A 105 7.93 -2.23 1.97
CA THR A 105 9.03 -2.19 0.98
C THR A 105 10.06 -1.12 1.35
N GLN A 106 9.60 0.05 1.80
CA GLN A 106 10.48 1.10 2.30
C GLN A 106 11.15 0.74 3.63
N ALA A 107 10.47 0.00 4.53
CA ALA A 107 11.05 -0.51 5.77
C ALA A 107 12.12 -1.61 5.55
N ALA A 108 12.27 -2.10 4.32
CA ALA A 108 13.39 -2.96 3.95
C ALA A 108 14.60 -2.15 3.46
N HIS A 109 14.47 -0.83 3.31
CA HIS A 109 15.50 0.07 2.79
C HIS A 109 15.37 1.44 3.49
N PRO A 110 15.87 1.61 4.73
CA PRO A 110 15.77 2.85 5.50
C PRO A 110 16.67 3.97 4.93
N ASP A 111 16.42 4.34 3.67
CA ASP A 111 17.10 5.40 2.93
C ASP A 111 16.14 6.57 2.74
N ILE A 112 16.52 7.72 3.32
CA ILE A 112 15.75 8.97 3.27
C ILE A 112 16.15 9.88 2.09
N THR A 113 17.09 9.43 1.25
CA THR A 113 17.50 10.15 0.04
C THR A 113 16.49 9.95 -1.10
N VAL A 114 16.77 10.56 -2.26
CA VAL A 114 15.84 10.66 -3.42
C VAL A 114 15.33 9.29 -3.91
N TRP A 115 16.06 8.21 -3.65
CA TRP A 115 15.67 6.86 -4.06
C TRP A 115 14.60 6.24 -3.15
N GLY A 116 14.50 6.65 -1.89
CA GLY A 116 13.56 6.11 -0.90
C GLY A 116 12.08 6.40 -1.22
N GLU A 117 11.78 7.55 -1.81
CA GLU A 117 10.40 7.88 -2.20
C GLU A 117 9.85 6.99 -3.33
N ARG A 118 10.72 6.30 -4.08
CA ARG A 118 10.28 5.36 -5.13
C ARG A 118 9.78 4.04 -4.55
N LEU A 119 10.29 3.61 -3.40
CA LEU A 119 9.93 2.33 -2.80
C LEU A 119 8.57 2.38 -2.09
N ILE A 120 8.15 3.57 -1.64
CA ILE A 120 6.82 3.79 -1.07
C ILE A 120 5.73 3.98 -2.15
N VAL A 121 6.04 3.75 -3.43
CA VAL A 121 5.10 4.00 -4.56
C VAL A 121 3.74 3.33 -4.38
N LEU A 122 3.68 2.11 -3.82
CA LEU A 122 2.42 1.41 -3.61
C LEU A 122 1.51 2.12 -2.61
N ALA A 123 2.04 2.94 -1.71
CA ALA A 123 1.22 3.77 -0.82
C ALA A 123 0.35 4.76 -1.61
N TRP A 124 0.75 5.15 -2.83
CA TRP A 124 -0.06 6.00 -3.71
C TRP A 124 -1.34 5.33 -4.22
N LEU A 125 -1.51 4.01 -4.06
CA LEU A 125 -2.78 3.35 -4.34
C LEU A 125 -3.93 3.97 -3.52
N LEU A 126 -3.67 4.37 -2.27
CA LEU A 126 -4.68 5.03 -1.43
C LEU A 126 -5.18 6.34 -2.05
N PRO A 127 -4.34 7.32 -2.39
CA PRO A 127 -4.83 8.53 -3.02
C PRO A 127 -5.37 8.31 -4.43
N VAL A 128 -4.73 7.49 -5.25
CA VAL A 128 -5.18 7.24 -6.64
C VAL A 128 -6.55 6.60 -6.70
N VAL A 129 -6.86 5.67 -5.79
CA VAL A 129 -8.16 4.97 -5.77
C VAL A 129 -9.14 5.65 -4.82
N GLY A 130 -8.69 5.99 -3.62
CA GLY A 130 -9.55 6.45 -2.53
C GLY A 130 -9.99 7.90 -2.65
N VAL A 131 -9.16 8.81 -3.17
CA VAL A 131 -9.57 10.22 -3.33
C VAL A 131 -10.69 10.35 -4.36
N PRO A 132 -10.63 9.72 -5.55
CA PRO A 132 -11.78 9.71 -6.47
C PRO A 132 -13.06 9.15 -5.83
N LEU A 133 -12.96 8.05 -5.08
CA LEU A 133 -14.12 7.48 -4.36
C LEU A 133 -14.68 8.42 -3.30
N LEU A 134 -13.84 9.26 -2.69
CA LEU A 134 -14.27 10.29 -1.76
C LEU A 134 -14.98 11.44 -2.49
N LEU A 135 -14.46 11.84 -3.64
CA LEU A 135 -14.93 12.97 -4.45
C LEU A 135 -16.15 12.64 -5.33
N ASP A 136 -16.47 11.37 -5.56
CA ASP A 136 -17.57 10.91 -6.41
C ASP A 136 -18.91 11.59 -6.06
N ARG A 137 -19.12 11.97 -4.79
CA ARG A 137 -20.32 12.74 -4.36
C ARG A 137 -20.32 14.21 -4.74
N VAL A 138 -19.16 14.84 -4.90
CA VAL A 138 -19.03 16.25 -5.28
C VAL A 138 -19.18 16.39 -6.80
N THR A 139 -18.74 15.38 -7.56
CA THR A 139 -18.77 15.35 -9.02
C THR A 139 -20.00 14.68 -9.61
N ALA A 140 -20.72 13.85 -8.83
CA ALA A 140 -22.03 13.33 -9.21
C ALA A 140 -23.08 14.46 -9.22
N ARG A 141 -22.95 15.37 -10.18
CA ARG A 141 -24.13 16.01 -10.75
C ARG A 141 -24.99 14.87 -11.31
N PRO A 142 -26.31 14.89 -11.10
CA PRO A 142 -27.20 14.08 -11.92
C PRO A 142 -27.04 14.58 -13.35
N VAL A 143 -26.09 14.00 -14.09
CA VAL A 143 -26.16 14.02 -15.54
C VAL A 143 -27.40 13.19 -15.82
N GLY A 144 -28.48 13.87 -16.20
CA GLY A 144 -29.65 13.23 -16.77
C GLY A 144 -29.21 12.54 -18.06
N LEU A 145 -28.58 11.38 -17.92
CA LEU A 145 -28.43 10.45 -19.02
C LEU A 145 -29.86 10.19 -19.49
N PRO A 146 -30.18 10.44 -20.77
CA PRO A 146 -31.49 10.10 -21.29
C PRO A 146 -31.70 8.61 -21.01
N GLY A 147 -32.57 8.32 -20.04
CA GLY A 147 -33.00 6.95 -19.80
C GLY A 147 -33.62 6.41 -21.08
N PRO A 148 -33.63 5.08 -21.28
CA PRO A 148 -34.31 4.50 -22.42
C PRO A 148 -35.75 5.03 -22.43
N ARG A 149 -36.11 5.76 -23.49
CA ARG A 149 -37.47 6.31 -23.69
C ARG A 149 -38.50 5.26 -23.32
N SER A 150 -39.48 5.65 -22.52
CA SER A 150 -40.56 4.74 -22.15
C SER A 150 -41.24 4.21 -23.41
N ALA A 151 -41.84 3.02 -23.33
CA ALA A 151 -42.53 2.41 -24.47
C ALA A 151 -43.64 3.32 -25.05
N GLU A 152 -44.18 4.21 -24.22
CA GLU A 152 -45.14 5.25 -24.59
C GLU A 152 -44.55 6.30 -25.54
N GLU A 153 -43.38 6.86 -25.21
CA GLU A 153 -42.71 7.86 -26.06
C GLU A 153 -42.27 7.29 -27.41
N ARG A 154 -41.94 5.99 -27.46
CA ARG A 154 -41.62 5.27 -28.69
C ARG A 154 -42.84 5.07 -29.60
N SER A 155 -44.03 4.92 -29.02
CA SER A 155 -45.27 4.73 -29.77
C SER A 155 -45.85 6.04 -30.31
N ALA A 156 -45.58 7.15 -29.61
CA ALA A 156 -45.98 8.49 -30.05
C ALA A 156 -45.14 9.02 -31.23
N ALA A 157 -43.89 8.59 -31.37
CA ALA A 157 -42.99 9.04 -32.44
C ALA A 157 -43.20 8.33 -33.79
N VAL A 158 -44.12 7.36 -33.86
CA VAL A 158 -44.41 6.54 -35.05
C VAL A 158 -45.78 6.89 -35.68
N ARG A 159 -46.48 7.92 -35.15
CA ARG A 159 -47.71 8.47 -35.73
C ARG A 159 -47.46 9.84 -36.33
#